data_AF-A0A3B1B7A3-F1
#
_entry.id   AF-A0A3B1B7A3-F1
#
_cell.length_a   1.000
_cell.length_b   1.000
_cell.length_c   1.000
_cell.angle_alpha   90.00
_cell.angle_beta   90.00
_cell.angle_gamma   90.00
#
_symmetry.space_group_name_H-M   'P 1'
#
loop_
_entity.id
_entity.type
_entity.pdbx_description
1 polymer ?
#
loop_
_entity_poly.entity_id
_entity_poly.type
_entity_poly.pdbx_seq_one_letter_code
_entity_poly.pdbx_strand_id
1 'polypeptide(L)'
;RMKTDRSIISDLPEKTELSAYCGLSKPQAALYQQTVTELAQAIENLDGMKRRGLVLAYLIRFKQICNHPSQLLGDGEYNPKQSGKFQRLAELCEEIASRQEKLLVFTQFREMTAPLADFLTQQFGQPGLVLHGGTPIKQRQKRVEHFQDEAGPPFFILSLKAGGTGLNLTQASHVIHFDRWWNPAVENQATDRAFRIGQKKNVLVHKFVCQGTIEEKIDALITEKTALATDILQGGAETLLTEMDNDALIDLVSLDIEKSQV
;
A
#
# COMPACT_ATOMS: atom_id res chain seq x y z
N ARG A 1 12.37 -19.91 13.75
CA ARG A 1 13.19 -20.80 12.90
C ARG A 1 13.45 -20.05 11.60
N MET A 2 14.71 -19.71 11.30
CA MET A 2 15.09 -18.67 10.34
C MET A 2 14.73 -19.01 8.89
N LYS A 3 14.26 -17.98 8.15
CA LYS A 3 13.80 -17.99 6.74
C LYS A 3 14.95 -17.83 5.73
N THR A 4 16.14 -18.35 6.02
CA THR A 4 17.34 -18.14 5.19
C THR A 4 18.07 -19.43 4.82
N ASP A 5 17.41 -20.58 5.01
CA ASP A 5 17.97 -21.86 4.59
C ASP A 5 17.87 -22.00 3.06
N ARG A 6 19.00 -21.86 2.37
CA ARG A 6 19.10 -21.86 0.90
C ARG A 6 18.60 -23.16 0.26
N SER A 7 18.54 -24.25 1.01
CA SER A 7 18.02 -25.56 0.59
C SER A 7 16.49 -25.61 0.46
N ILE A 8 15.75 -24.68 1.09
CA ILE A 8 14.28 -24.58 1.00
C ILE A 8 13.86 -23.64 -0.15
N ILE A 9 14.76 -22.74 -0.56
CA ILE A 9 14.51 -21.74 -1.62
C ILE A 9 14.55 -22.40 -3.01
N SER A 10 15.23 -23.54 -3.19
CA SER A 10 15.32 -24.22 -4.49
C SER A 10 13.99 -24.74 -5.04
N ASP A 11 13.00 -24.95 -4.16
CA ASP A 11 11.69 -25.51 -4.52
C ASP A 11 10.59 -24.44 -4.62
N LEU A 12 10.92 -23.17 -4.31
CA LEU A 12 9.96 -22.08 -4.44
C LEU A 12 10.03 -21.48 -5.86
N PRO A 13 8.87 -21.17 -6.46
CA PRO A 13 8.83 -20.46 -7.73
C PRO A 13 9.40 -19.04 -7.58
N GLU A 14 9.58 -18.32 -8.70
CA GLU A 14 10.18 -16.99 -8.66
C GLU A 14 9.24 -15.95 -8.02
N LYS A 15 9.83 -15.03 -7.26
CA LYS A 15 9.15 -13.82 -6.77
C LYS A 15 9.78 -12.61 -7.45
N THR A 16 8.96 -11.85 -8.17
CA THR A 16 9.37 -10.58 -8.79
C THR A 16 8.67 -9.43 -8.10
N GLU A 17 9.44 -8.46 -7.62
CA GLU A 17 8.92 -7.24 -6.99
C GLU A 17 9.13 -6.05 -7.93
N LEU A 18 8.05 -5.30 -8.18
CA LEU A 18 8.01 -4.18 -9.11
C LEU A 18 7.45 -2.94 -8.41
N SER A 19 8.16 -1.82 -8.51
CA SER A 19 7.56 -0.51 -8.24
C SER A 19 6.61 -0.18 -9.38
N ALA A 20 5.31 -0.12 -9.06
CA ALA A 20 4.26 0.22 -10.00
C ALA A 20 3.90 1.70 -9.79
N TYR A 21 4.56 2.55 -10.57
CA TYR A 21 4.33 3.99 -10.53
C TYR A 21 2.90 4.34 -10.97
N CYS A 22 2.32 5.29 -10.25
CA CYS A 22 0.98 5.82 -10.46
C CYS A 22 1.04 7.34 -10.55
N GLY A 23 0.43 7.93 -11.56
CA GLY A 23 0.17 9.37 -11.57
C GLY A 23 -0.86 9.77 -10.51
N LEU A 24 -0.95 11.07 -10.24
CA LEU A 24 -2.06 11.68 -9.55
C LEU A 24 -3.10 12.15 -10.56
N SER A 25 -4.38 11.93 -10.24
CA SER A 25 -5.47 12.61 -10.92
C SER A 25 -5.42 14.12 -10.65
N LYS A 26 -6.11 14.92 -11.48
CA LYS A 26 -6.22 16.37 -11.25
C LYS A 26 -6.78 16.72 -9.85
N PRO A 27 -7.86 16.08 -9.37
CA PRO A 27 -8.32 16.28 -7.99
C PRO A 27 -7.27 15.92 -6.93
N GLN A 28 -6.52 14.84 -7.11
CA GLN A 28 -5.47 14.45 -6.17
C GLN A 28 -4.35 15.48 -6.14
N ALA A 29 -3.84 15.91 -7.29
CA ALA A 29 -2.76 16.90 -7.36
C ALA A 29 -3.17 18.24 -6.72
N ALA A 30 -4.38 18.72 -6.98
CA ALA A 30 -4.90 19.94 -6.38
C ALA A 30 -5.01 19.82 -4.84
N LEU A 31 -5.62 18.73 -4.35
CA LEU A 31 -5.79 18.50 -2.92
C LEU A 31 -4.45 18.29 -2.20
N TYR A 32 -3.51 17.61 -2.85
CA TYR A 32 -2.16 17.39 -2.35
C TYR A 32 -1.42 18.72 -2.20
N GLN A 33 -1.40 19.55 -3.25
CA GLN A 33 -0.73 20.84 -3.22
C GLN A 33 -1.34 21.77 -2.16
N GLN A 34 -2.66 21.80 -2.04
CA GLN A 34 -3.34 22.53 -0.96
C GLN A 34 -2.87 22.05 0.41
N THR A 35 -2.80 20.74 0.61
CA THR A 35 -2.37 20.13 1.88
C THR A 35 -0.91 20.45 2.22
N VAL A 36 -0.01 20.57 1.22
CA VAL A 36 1.37 21.04 1.42
C VAL A 36 1.38 22.49 1.94
N THR A 37 0.61 23.38 1.31
CA THR A 37 0.52 24.79 1.72
C THR A 37 -0.05 24.92 3.15
N GLU A 38 -1.09 24.14 3.47
CA GLU A 38 -1.67 24.12 4.82
C GLU A 38 -0.67 23.63 5.87
N LEU A 39 0.14 22.61 5.57
CA LEU A 39 1.19 22.13 6.47
C LEU A 39 2.24 23.22 6.72
N ALA A 40 2.73 23.87 5.67
CA ALA A 40 3.74 24.91 5.76
C ALA A 40 3.28 26.03 6.71
N GLN A 41 2.05 26.51 6.55
CA GLN A 41 1.48 27.53 7.43
C GLN A 41 1.28 27.04 8.88
N ALA A 42 0.83 25.79 9.05
CA ALA A 42 0.50 25.27 10.36
C ALA A 42 1.74 24.94 11.22
N ILE A 43 2.90 24.67 10.60
CA ILE A 43 4.10 24.20 11.30
C ILE A 43 5.06 25.33 11.72
N GLU A 44 4.99 26.53 11.12
CA GLU A 44 5.93 27.65 11.32
C GLU A 44 6.20 27.99 12.79
N ASN A 45 5.20 27.86 13.66
CA ASN A 45 5.29 28.28 15.06
C ASN A 45 5.02 27.13 16.06
N LEU A 46 5.22 25.88 15.62
CA LEU A 46 5.00 24.70 16.47
C LEU A 46 6.30 23.96 16.75
N ASP A 47 6.48 23.58 18.02
CA ASP A 47 7.60 22.79 18.50
C ASP A 47 7.16 21.56 19.30
N GLY A 48 8.14 20.68 19.56
CA GLY A 48 8.00 19.53 20.43
C GLY A 48 6.84 18.61 20.05
N MET A 49 6.08 18.13 21.04
CA MET A 49 5.01 17.16 20.82
C MET A 49 3.87 17.66 19.92
N LYS A 50 3.58 18.97 19.95
CA LYS A 50 2.53 19.55 19.09
C LYS A 50 2.93 19.49 17.62
N ARG A 51 4.18 19.85 17.32
CA ARG A 51 4.75 19.73 15.98
C ARG A 51 4.72 18.28 15.49
N ARG A 52 5.22 17.35 16.30
CA ARG A 52 5.25 15.91 15.96
C ARG A 52 3.84 15.38 15.64
N GLY A 53 2.86 15.70 16.47
CA GLY A 53 1.47 15.31 16.24
C GLY A 53 0.88 15.88 14.95
N LEU A 54 1.17 17.15 14.63
CA LEU A 54 0.74 17.78 13.39
C LEU A 54 1.36 17.08 12.17
N VAL A 55 2.68 16.86 12.18
CA VAL A 55 3.39 16.20 11.07
C VAL A 55 2.79 14.82 10.82
N LEU A 56 2.60 13.99 11.86
CA LEU A 56 1.99 12.67 11.73
C LEU A 56 0.59 12.73 11.11
N ALA A 57 -0.23 13.71 11.52
CA ALA A 57 -1.56 13.89 10.95
C ALA A 57 -1.49 14.20 9.44
N TYR A 58 -0.58 15.08 9.01
CA TYR A 58 -0.42 15.43 7.60
C TYR A 58 0.18 14.28 6.76
N LEU A 59 1.11 13.49 7.32
CA LEU A 59 1.62 12.29 6.66
C LEU A 59 0.48 11.29 6.34
N ILE A 60 -0.48 11.14 7.26
CA ILE A 60 -1.69 10.35 7.01
C ILE A 60 -2.52 10.98 5.89
N ARG A 61 -2.73 12.30 5.90
CA ARG A 61 -3.49 13.00 4.83
C ARG A 61 -2.86 12.78 3.46
N PHE A 62 -1.54 12.92 3.33
CA PHE A 62 -0.84 12.68 2.07
C PHE A 62 -1.05 11.23 1.57
N LYS A 63 -0.93 10.24 2.45
CA LYS A 63 -1.23 8.83 2.13
C LYS A 63 -2.68 8.64 1.67
N GLN A 64 -3.63 9.27 2.35
CA GLN A 64 -5.06 9.21 1.99
C GLN A 64 -5.31 9.82 0.60
N ILE A 65 -4.73 10.99 0.30
CA ILE A 65 -4.86 11.63 -1.01
C ILE A 65 -4.27 10.74 -2.12
N CYS A 66 -3.09 10.14 -1.88
CA CYS A 66 -2.46 9.23 -2.85
C CYS A 66 -3.34 8.01 -3.16
N ASN A 67 -4.10 7.52 -2.17
CA ASN A 67 -5.07 6.45 -2.34
C ASN A 67 -6.32 6.88 -3.09
N HIS A 68 -7.00 7.92 -2.59
CA HIS A 68 -8.19 8.49 -3.21
C HIS A 68 -8.55 9.83 -2.55
N PRO A 69 -8.97 10.88 -3.28
CA PRO A 69 -9.38 12.16 -2.68
C PRO A 69 -10.47 12.00 -1.61
N SER A 70 -11.51 11.21 -1.88
CA SER A 70 -12.57 10.86 -0.92
C SER A 70 -12.11 10.22 0.38
N GLN A 71 -10.91 9.60 0.41
CA GLN A 71 -10.39 9.07 1.66
C GLN A 71 -10.04 10.19 2.64
N LEU A 72 -9.52 11.31 2.14
CA LEU A 72 -9.27 12.50 2.96
C LEU A 72 -10.57 13.29 3.21
N LEU A 73 -11.39 13.49 2.17
CA LEU A 73 -12.59 14.31 2.24
C LEU A 73 -13.72 13.69 3.07
N GLY A 74 -13.78 12.35 3.13
CA GLY A 74 -14.80 11.62 3.88
C GLY A 74 -16.21 11.69 3.27
N ASP A 75 -16.31 12.05 1.98
CA ASP A 75 -17.59 12.16 1.25
C ASP A 75 -18.15 10.79 0.82
N GLY A 76 -17.34 9.73 0.83
CA GLY A 76 -17.72 8.39 0.41
C GLY A 76 -17.78 8.19 -1.11
N GLU A 77 -17.39 9.18 -1.91
CA GLU A 77 -17.50 9.18 -3.38
C GLU A 77 -16.25 8.59 -4.05
N TYR A 78 -15.97 7.31 -3.81
CA TYR A 78 -14.78 6.62 -4.34
C TYR A 78 -14.85 6.32 -5.85
N ASN A 79 -14.97 7.35 -6.69
CA ASN A 79 -14.94 7.22 -8.14
C ASN A 79 -13.53 6.83 -8.63
N PRO A 80 -13.34 5.62 -9.21
CA PRO A 80 -12.01 5.13 -9.62
C PRO A 80 -11.25 6.09 -10.55
N LYS A 81 -11.95 6.88 -11.37
CA LYS A 81 -11.35 7.85 -12.30
C LYS A 81 -10.65 9.02 -11.59
N GLN A 82 -10.96 9.25 -10.31
CA GLN A 82 -10.36 10.31 -9.50
C GLN A 82 -9.12 9.84 -8.74
N SER A 83 -8.68 8.59 -8.91
CA SER A 83 -7.45 8.09 -8.30
C SER A 83 -6.55 7.39 -9.32
N GLY A 84 -5.30 7.83 -9.43
CA GLY A 84 -4.33 7.16 -10.30
C GLY A 84 -3.99 5.75 -9.85
N LYS A 85 -4.03 5.46 -8.54
CA LYS A 85 -3.88 4.08 -8.04
C LYS A 85 -5.03 3.17 -8.46
N PHE A 86 -6.26 3.67 -8.50
CA PHE A 86 -7.38 2.89 -9.05
C PHE A 86 -7.26 2.69 -10.56
N GLN A 87 -6.75 3.68 -11.31
CA GLN A 87 -6.47 3.53 -12.74
C GLN A 87 -5.40 2.45 -12.97
N ARG A 88 -4.29 2.51 -12.22
CA ARG A 88 -3.24 1.49 -12.28
C ARG A 88 -3.74 0.10 -11.88
N LEU A 89 -4.62 0.04 -10.88
CA LEU A 89 -5.28 -1.21 -10.48
C LEU A 89 -6.13 -1.78 -11.60
N ALA A 90 -6.86 -0.94 -12.35
CA ALA A 90 -7.68 -1.37 -13.48
C ALA A 90 -6.84 -2.07 -14.55
N GLU A 91 -5.71 -1.46 -14.94
CA GLU A 91 -4.78 -1.99 -15.94
C GLU A 91 -4.26 -3.38 -15.54
N LEU A 92 -3.88 -3.56 -14.28
CA LEU A 92 -3.42 -4.86 -13.77
C LEU A 92 -4.57 -5.88 -13.69
N CYS A 93 -5.76 -5.45 -13.27
CA CYS A 93 -6.90 -6.36 -13.14
C CYS A 93 -7.34 -6.94 -14.49
N GLU A 94 -7.24 -6.19 -15.58
CA GLU A 94 -7.56 -6.68 -16.92
C GLU A 94 -6.69 -7.88 -17.29
N GLU A 95 -5.36 -7.77 -17.12
CA GLU A 95 -4.43 -8.87 -17.39
C GLU A 95 -4.69 -10.06 -16.45
N ILE A 96 -4.82 -9.81 -15.15
CA ILE A 96 -5.00 -10.85 -14.13
C ILE A 96 -6.31 -11.63 -14.37
N ALA A 97 -7.40 -10.92 -14.63
CA ALA A 97 -8.71 -11.52 -14.88
C ALA A 97 -8.73 -12.34 -16.17
N SER A 98 -8.07 -11.87 -17.23
CA SER A 98 -7.98 -12.59 -18.51
C SER A 98 -7.30 -13.96 -18.38
N ARG A 99 -6.40 -14.10 -17.40
CA ARG A 99 -5.67 -15.34 -17.10
C ARG A 99 -6.31 -16.17 -15.99
N GLN A 100 -7.44 -15.72 -15.43
CA GLN A 100 -8.11 -16.35 -14.29
C GLN A 100 -7.16 -16.53 -13.09
N GLU A 101 -6.23 -15.60 -12.91
CA GLU A 101 -5.27 -15.61 -11.82
C GLU A 101 -5.86 -14.93 -10.58
N LYS A 102 -5.33 -15.31 -9.40
CA LYS A 102 -5.83 -14.76 -8.13
C LYS A 102 -4.96 -13.64 -7.60
N LEU A 103 -5.64 -12.63 -7.06
CA LEU A 103 -5.03 -11.38 -6.60
C LEU A 103 -5.17 -11.18 -5.09
N LEU A 104 -4.08 -10.80 -4.43
CA LEU A 104 -4.11 -10.22 -3.09
C LEU A 104 -3.94 -8.71 -3.17
N VAL A 105 -4.75 -7.97 -2.42
CA VAL A 105 -4.60 -6.52 -2.28
C VAL A 105 -4.40 -6.17 -0.82
N PHE A 106 -3.28 -5.52 -0.50
CA PHE A 106 -2.98 -5.03 0.83
C PHE A 106 -3.18 -3.51 0.91
N THR A 107 -3.80 -3.08 2.00
CA THR A 107 -3.96 -1.66 2.35
C THR A 107 -3.80 -1.48 3.85
N GLN A 108 -3.17 -0.40 4.32
CA GLN A 108 -3.08 -0.06 5.73
C GLN A 108 -4.39 0.51 6.29
N PHE A 109 -5.30 0.93 5.40
CA PHE A 109 -6.53 1.63 5.74
C PHE A 109 -7.74 0.69 5.64
N ARG A 110 -8.45 0.51 6.76
CA ARG A 110 -9.62 -0.37 6.78
C ARG A 110 -10.74 0.21 5.92
N GLU A 111 -10.92 1.51 5.94
CA GLU A 111 -11.92 2.24 5.16
C GLU A 111 -11.76 2.05 3.65
N MET A 112 -10.55 1.75 3.17
CA MET A 112 -10.29 1.46 1.75
C MET A 112 -10.76 0.07 1.32
N THR A 113 -11.04 -0.84 2.28
CA THR A 113 -11.40 -2.23 1.92
C THR A 113 -12.72 -2.35 1.19
N ALA A 114 -13.72 -1.50 1.50
CA ALA A 114 -15.01 -1.52 0.83
C ALA A 114 -14.93 -0.93 -0.59
N PRO A 115 -14.38 0.29 -0.81
CA PRO A 115 -14.17 0.82 -2.15
C PRO A 115 -13.35 -0.10 -3.07
N LEU A 116 -12.30 -0.72 -2.54
CA LEU A 116 -11.51 -1.71 -3.29
C LEU A 116 -12.34 -2.95 -3.63
N ALA A 117 -13.15 -3.46 -2.69
CA ALA A 117 -14.00 -4.62 -2.94
C ALA A 117 -15.05 -4.35 -4.02
N ASP A 118 -15.70 -3.18 -3.96
CA ASP A 118 -16.70 -2.76 -4.94
C ASP A 118 -16.07 -2.63 -6.33
N PHE A 119 -14.92 -1.95 -6.42
CA PHE A 119 -14.17 -1.80 -7.65
C PHE A 119 -13.73 -3.15 -8.24
N LEU A 120 -13.08 -4.00 -7.44
CA LEU A 120 -12.59 -5.29 -7.89
C LEU A 120 -13.74 -6.25 -8.27
N THR A 121 -14.88 -6.18 -7.59
CA THR A 121 -16.06 -6.95 -7.99
C THR A 121 -16.52 -6.59 -9.40
N GLN A 122 -16.45 -5.31 -9.78
CA GLN A 122 -16.75 -4.88 -11.14
C GLN A 122 -15.70 -5.37 -12.14
N GLN A 123 -14.41 -5.31 -11.79
CA GLN A 123 -13.33 -5.76 -12.69
C GLN A 123 -13.35 -7.27 -12.94
N PHE A 124 -13.61 -8.07 -11.91
CA PHE A 124 -13.60 -9.53 -11.98
C PHE A 124 -14.98 -10.14 -12.27
N GLY A 125 -16.06 -9.34 -12.27
CA GLY A 125 -17.43 -9.80 -12.47
C GLY A 125 -18.01 -10.66 -11.34
N GLN A 126 -17.30 -10.82 -10.22
CA GLN A 126 -17.71 -11.63 -9.08
C GLN A 126 -17.06 -11.11 -7.78
N PRO A 127 -17.71 -11.32 -6.62
CA PRO A 127 -17.21 -10.80 -5.35
C PRO A 127 -15.97 -11.55 -4.89
N GLY A 128 -15.10 -10.81 -4.19
CA GLY A 128 -13.92 -11.36 -3.50
C GLY A 128 -14.10 -11.44 -2.00
N LEU A 129 -12.97 -11.60 -1.31
CA LEU A 129 -12.92 -11.66 0.15
C LEU A 129 -12.27 -10.42 0.74
N VAL A 130 -12.63 -10.11 1.98
CA VAL A 130 -12.04 -9.03 2.79
C VAL A 130 -11.64 -9.56 4.16
N LEU A 131 -10.48 -9.19 4.67
CA LEU A 131 -10.03 -9.55 6.01
C LEU A 131 -9.33 -8.36 6.67
N HIS A 132 -9.93 -7.88 7.76
CA HIS A 132 -9.48 -6.69 8.49
C HIS A 132 -9.49 -6.94 10.01
N GLY A 133 -9.05 -5.96 10.80
CA GLY A 133 -8.92 -6.09 12.27
C GLY A 133 -10.20 -6.53 12.97
N GLY A 134 -11.36 -6.03 12.51
CA GLY A 134 -12.68 -6.40 13.03
C GLY A 134 -13.22 -7.77 12.58
N THR A 135 -12.52 -8.53 11.74
CA THR A 135 -13.01 -9.85 11.29
C THR A 135 -12.84 -10.85 12.45
N PRO A 136 -13.92 -11.54 12.89
CA PRO A 136 -13.84 -12.50 13.98
C PRO A 136 -12.81 -13.60 13.70
N ILE A 137 -11.99 -13.97 14.70
CA ILE A 137 -10.90 -14.95 14.54
C ILE A 137 -11.41 -16.26 13.92
N LYS A 138 -12.58 -16.75 14.38
CA LYS A 138 -13.21 -17.98 13.87
C LYS A 138 -13.57 -17.93 12.37
N GLN A 139 -13.76 -16.74 11.80
CA GLN A 139 -14.04 -16.57 10.37
C GLN A 139 -12.78 -16.37 9.51
N ARG A 140 -11.65 -15.96 10.12
CA ARG A 140 -10.42 -15.68 9.36
C ARG A 140 -9.95 -16.93 8.62
N GLN A 141 -9.86 -18.05 9.34
CA GLN A 141 -9.42 -19.32 8.77
C GLN A 141 -10.35 -19.81 7.64
N LYS A 142 -11.67 -19.70 7.83
CA LYS A 142 -12.65 -20.06 6.78
C LYS A 142 -12.49 -19.24 5.50
N ARG A 143 -12.21 -17.94 5.62
CA ARG A 143 -11.96 -17.07 4.45
C ARG A 143 -10.67 -17.45 3.73
N VAL A 144 -9.61 -17.77 4.49
CA VAL A 144 -8.35 -18.27 3.91
C VAL A 144 -8.59 -19.57 3.16
N GLU A 145 -9.24 -20.55 3.78
CA GLU A 145 -9.55 -21.84 3.14
C GLU A 145 -10.37 -21.65 1.86
N HIS A 146 -11.39 -20.78 1.89
CA HIS A 146 -12.20 -20.49 0.72
C HIS A 146 -11.40 -19.79 -0.40
N PHE A 147 -10.47 -18.90 -0.07
CA PHE A 147 -9.60 -18.28 -1.07
C PHE A 147 -8.64 -19.28 -1.72
N GLN A 148 -8.15 -20.24 -0.93
CA GLN A 148 -7.18 -21.25 -1.36
C GLN A 148 -7.80 -22.31 -2.28
N ASP A 149 -9.12 -22.47 -2.27
CA ASP A 149 -9.84 -23.30 -3.25
C ASP A 149 -9.61 -22.76 -4.67
N GLU A 150 -9.31 -23.62 -5.64
CA GLU A 150 -9.13 -23.23 -7.04
C GLU A 150 -10.37 -22.53 -7.61
N ALA A 151 -11.56 -23.02 -7.26
CA ALA A 151 -12.86 -22.43 -7.63
C ALA A 151 -13.30 -21.30 -6.67
N GLY A 152 -12.46 -20.96 -5.69
CA GLY A 152 -12.70 -19.88 -4.75
C GLY A 152 -12.62 -18.48 -5.37
N PRO A 153 -12.88 -17.43 -4.58
CA PRO A 153 -12.97 -16.05 -5.09
C PRO A 153 -11.68 -15.57 -5.77
N PRO A 154 -11.77 -14.66 -6.76
CA PRO A 154 -10.62 -14.25 -7.57
C PRO A 154 -9.67 -13.28 -6.84
N PHE A 155 -10.16 -12.57 -5.83
CA PHE A 155 -9.33 -11.65 -5.07
C PHE A 155 -9.60 -11.70 -3.57
N PHE A 156 -8.59 -11.29 -2.79
CA PHE A 156 -8.68 -11.17 -1.34
C PHE A 156 -7.97 -9.88 -0.88
N ILE A 157 -8.74 -8.99 -0.25
CA ILE A 157 -8.25 -7.72 0.31
C ILE A 157 -7.91 -7.92 1.79
N LEU A 158 -6.74 -7.45 2.20
CA LEU A 158 -6.24 -7.54 3.57
C LEU A 158 -5.84 -6.17 4.11
N SER A 159 -6.39 -5.80 5.26
CA SER A 159 -6.01 -4.56 5.98
C SER A 159 -5.39 -4.80 7.36
N LEU A 160 -4.87 -6.00 7.60
CA LEU A 160 -4.20 -6.32 8.86
C LEU A 160 -2.76 -5.81 8.86
N LYS A 161 -2.40 -5.07 9.90
CA LYS A 161 -1.01 -4.84 10.28
C LYS A 161 -0.23 -6.18 10.32
N ALA A 162 1.05 -6.11 9.98
CA ALA A 162 1.98 -7.21 10.15
C ALA A 162 2.02 -7.63 11.64
N GLY A 163 1.37 -8.76 11.97
CA GLY A 163 1.32 -9.29 13.32
C GLY A 163 0.19 -10.30 13.54
N GLY A 164 0.52 -11.58 13.66
CA GLY A 164 -0.26 -12.49 14.51
C GLY A 164 -1.26 -13.47 13.88
N THR A 165 -1.30 -13.66 12.55
CA THR A 165 -2.25 -14.63 11.96
C THR A 165 -1.66 -15.73 11.08
N GLY A 166 -0.38 -15.66 10.69
CA GLY A 166 0.30 -16.76 9.98
C GLY A 166 -0.41 -17.28 8.73
N LEU A 167 -1.19 -16.42 8.04
CA LEU A 167 -2.06 -16.80 6.93
C LEU A 167 -1.24 -17.42 5.78
N ASN A 168 -1.78 -18.47 5.16
CA ASN A 168 -1.22 -19.10 3.98
C ASN A 168 -2.12 -18.80 2.77
N LEU A 169 -1.63 -17.98 1.84
CA LEU A 169 -2.40 -17.43 0.71
C LEU A 169 -1.71 -17.76 -0.63
N THR A 170 -1.17 -18.98 -0.74
CA THR A 170 -0.38 -19.46 -1.88
C THR A 170 -1.17 -19.64 -3.17
N GLN A 171 -2.50 -19.53 -3.16
CA GLN A 171 -3.30 -19.58 -4.39
C GLN A 171 -3.18 -18.28 -5.22
N ALA A 172 -2.71 -17.20 -4.60
CA ALA A 172 -2.43 -15.95 -5.30
C ALA A 172 -1.10 -15.99 -6.06
N SER A 173 -1.13 -15.58 -7.31
CA SER A 173 0.06 -15.30 -8.13
C SER A 173 0.35 -13.80 -8.25
N HIS A 174 -0.59 -12.94 -7.85
CA HIS A 174 -0.44 -11.49 -7.84
C HIS A 174 -0.65 -10.91 -6.45
N VAL A 175 0.22 -9.98 -6.08
CA VAL A 175 0.14 -9.22 -4.83
C VAL A 175 0.25 -7.74 -5.16
N ILE A 176 -0.72 -6.95 -4.72
CA ILE A 176 -0.70 -5.49 -4.84
C ILE A 176 -0.61 -4.90 -3.44
N HIS A 177 0.43 -4.12 -3.18
CA HIS A 177 0.47 -3.18 -2.06
C HIS A 177 -0.11 -1.87 -2.56
N PHE A 178 -1.40 -1.65 -2.28
CA PHE A 178 -2.14 -0.49 -2.75
C PHE A 178 -1.61 0.79 -2.10
N ASP A 179 -1.24 0.72 -0.82
CA ASP A 179 -0.50 1.77 -0.13
C ASP A 179 0.73 1.21 0.55
N ARG A 180 1.75 2.07 0.67
CA ARG A 180 3.08 1.66 1.12
C ARG A 180 3.17 1.67 2.63
N TRP A 181 3.69 0.56 3.16
CA TRP A 181 4.31 0.55 4.47
C TRP A 181 5.75 1.03 4.29
N TRP A 182 6.09 2.17 4.89
CA TRP A 182 7.46 2.68 4.83
C TRP A 182 8.47 1.84 5.61
N ASN A 183 8.00 0.84 6.36
CA ASN A 183 8.83 -0.22 6.90
C ASN A 183 8.77 -1.46 5.98
N PRO A 184 9.83 -1.75 5.19
CA PRO A 184 9.89 -2.91 4.32
C PRO A 184 9.70 -4.24 5.04
N ALA A 185 10.05 -4.36 6.33
CA ALA A 185 9.81 -5.60 7.07
C ALA A 185 8.32 -5.91 7.24
N VAL A 186 7.49 -4.87 7.38
CA VAL A 186 6.03 -4.99 7.47
C VAL A 186 5.46 -5.40 6.12
N GLU A 187 5.90 -4.75 5.04
CA GLU A 187 5.48 -5.05 3.67
C GLU A 187 5.90 -6.46 3.25
N ASN A 188 7.16 -6.84 3.50
CA ASN A 188 7.69 -8.17 3.23
C ASN A 188 6.94 -9.24 4.01
N GLN A 189 6.55 -8.98 5.27
CA GLN A 189 5.74 -9.93 6.02
C GLN A 189 4.33 -10.12 5.39
N ALA A 190 3.76 -9.07 4.81
CA ALA A 190 2.49 -9.18 4.08
C ALA A 190 2.67 -9.99 2.79
N THR A 191 3.70 -9.70 1.99
CA THR A 191 4.05 -10.45 0.77
C THR A 191 4.34 -11.93 1.05
N ASP A 192 5.06 -12.23 2.14
CA ASP A 192 5.43 -13.58 2.58
C ASP A 192 4.20 -14.46 2.92
N ARG A 193 2.99 -13.89 3.01
CA ARG A 193 1.75 -14.68 3.14
C ARG A 193 1.38 -15.38 1.83
N ALA A 194 1.75 -14.80 0.69
CA ALA A 194 1.57 -15.36 -0.65
C ALA A 194 2.79 -16.18 -1.09
N PHE A 195 3.99 -15.71 -0.73
CA PHE A 195 5.26 -16.33 -1.08
C PHE A 195 5.76 -17.23 0.08
N ARG A 196 5.17 -18.42 0.20
CA ARG A 196 5.49 -19.39 1.26
C ARG A 196 5.52 -20.82 0.71
N ILE A 197 6.10 -21.73 1.48
CA ILE A 197 6.07 -23.19 1.22
C ILE A 197 4.64 -23.62 0.85
N GLY A 198 4.50 -24.26 -0.31
CA GLY A 198 3.21 -24.63 -0.91
C GLY A 198 2.80 -23.75 -2.09
N GLN A 199 3.52 -22.65 -2.36
CA GLN A 199 3.38 -21.86 -3.58
C GLN A 199 3.91 -22.65 -4.79
N LYS A 200 3.13 -22.68 -5.86
CA LYS A 200 3.43 -23.42 -7.10
C LYS A 200 3.53 -22.51 -8.34
N LYS A 201 3.14 -21.24 -8.21
CA LYS A 201 3.16 -20.24 -9.28
C LYS A 201 4.17 -19.15 -8.96
N ASN A 202 4.77 -18.57 -9.99
CA ASN A 202 5.54 -17.34 -9.83
C ASN A 202 4.64 -16.26 -9.23
N VAL A 203 5.20 -15.46 -8.33
CA VAL A 203 4.47 -14.39 -7.64
C VAL A 203 4.98 -13.04 -8.12
N LEU A 204 4.08 -12.25 -8.71
CA LEU A 204 4.31 -10.85 -9.06
C LEU A 204 3.81 -9.94 -7.96
N VAL A 205 4.69 -9.08 -7.45
CA VAL A 205 4.39 -8.13 -6.38
C VAL A 205 4.47 -6.72 -6.93
N HIS A 206 3.34 -6.02 -6.98
CA HIS A 206 3.23 -4.65 -7.43
C HIS A 206 3.14 -3.73 -6.21
N LYS A 207 4.10 -2.82 -6.09
CA LYS A 207 4.14 -1.82 -5.01
C LYS A 207 3.72 -0.48 -5.60
N PHE A 208 2.53 -0.02 -5.28
CA PHE A 208 2.02 1.23 -5.85
C PHE A 208 2.74 2.42 -5.24
N VAL A 209 3.18 3.35 -6.09
CA VAL A 209 3.90 4.57 -5.69
C VAL A 209 3.38 5.74 -6.50
N CYS A 210 2.78 6.73 -5.84
CA CYS A 210 2.37 7.97 -6.51
C CYS A 210 3.60 8.84 -6.86
N GLN A 211 3.82 9.09 -8.15
CA GLN A 211 4.95 9.88 -8.63
C GLN A 211 4.84 11.35 -8.24
N GLY A 212 6.00 11.97 -8.03
CA GLY A 212 6.10 13.36 -7.60
C GLY A 212 5.61 13.64 -6.17
N THR A 213 5.25 12.62 -5.41
CA THR A 213 4.74 12.76 -4.04
C THR A 213 5.75 12.31 -2.99
N ILE A 214 5.37 12.43 -1.72
CA ILE A 214 6.09 11.82 -0.60
C ILE A 214 6.30 10.30 -0.79
N GLU A 215 5.39 9.57 -1.45
CA GLU A 215 5.56 8.12 -1.65
C GLU A 215 6.81 7.82 -2.48
N GLU A 216 7.03 8.53 -3.59
CA GLU A 216 8.20 8.35 -4.46
C GLU A 216 9.50 8.73 -3.73
N LYS A 217 9.51 9.85 -3.01
CA LYS A 217 10.70 10.31 -2.29
C LYS A 217 11.09 9.35 -1.17
N ILE A 218 10.13 8.81 -0.43
CA ILE A 218 10.40 7.79 0.59
C ILE A 218 10.88 6.47 -0.05
N ASP A 219 10.29 6.06 -1.18
CA ASP A 219 10.74 4.87 -1.91
C ASP A 219 12.19 5.00 -2.40
N ALA A 220 12.55 6.17 -2.93
CA ALA A 220 13.93 6.50 -3.33
C ALA A 220 14.89 6.44 -2.14
N LEU A 221 14.55 7.08 -1.01
CA LEU A 221 15.37 7.04 0.21
C LEU A 221 15.62 5.60 0.69
N ILE A 222 14.57 4.76 0.73
CA ILE A 222 14.68 3.35 1.13
C ILE A 222 15.58 2.58 0.17
N THR A 223 15.46 2.83 -1.14
CA THR A 223 16.22 2.13 -2.19
C THR A 223 17.70 2.51 -2.19
N GLU A 224 18.02 3.78 -1.94
CA GLU A 224 19.40 4.29 -1.93
C GLU A 224 20.22 3.84 -0.70
N LYS A 225 19.60 3.15 0.29
CA LYS A 225 20.25 2.67 1.53
C LYS A 225 21.03 3.77 2.26
N THR A 226 20.50 4.99 2.25
CA THR A 226 21.12 6.14 2.95
C THR A 226 21.09 5.97 4.47
N ALA A 227 21.82 6.82 5.20
CA ALA A 227 21.72 6.85 6.66
C ALA A 227 20.27 7.12 7.11
N LEU A 228 19.59 8.05 6.42
CA LEU A 228 18.16 8.32 6.56
C LEU A 228 17.31 7.06 6.34
N ALA A 229 17.64 6.23 5.35
CA ALA A 229 16.99 4.94 5.13
C ALA A 229 17.15 4.03 6.34
N THR A 230 18.34 3.97 6.93
CA THR A 230 18.61 3.13 8.10
C THR A 230 17.76 3.56 9.29
N ASP A 231 17.60 4.86 9.51
CA ASP A 231 16.76 5.40 10.58
C ASP A 231 15.26 5.19 10.30
N ILE A 232 14.82 5.32 9.04
CA ILE A 232 13.47 4.93 8.59
C ILE A 232 13.19 3.46 8.93
N LEU A 233 14.17 2.58 8.75
CA LEU A 233 14.05 1.14 9.00
C LEU A 233 14.06 0.80 10.51
N GLN A 234 14.86 1.50 11.31
CA GLN A 234 15.04 1.22 12.75
C GLN A 234 14.00 1.90 13.65
N GLY A 235 13.70 3.17 13.40
CA GLY A 235 12.79 4.00 14.21
C GLY A 235 11.40 4.19 13.59
N GLY A 236 11.21 3.74 12.34
CA GLY A 236 10.02 4.01 11.52
C GLY A 236 10.10 5.36 10.83
N ALA A 237 9.82 5.41 9.52
CA ALA A 237 9.84 6.65 8.74
C ALA A 237 9.08 7.80 9.41
N GLU A 238 7.94 7.51 10.03
CA GLU A 238 7.12 8.50 10.74
C GLU A 238 7.89 9.21 11.85
N THR A 239 8.74 8.51 12.60
CA THR A 239 9.56 9.12 13.67
C THR A 239 10.59 10.08 13.08
N LEU A 240 11.34 9.63 12.06
CA LEU A 240 12.35 10.44 11.38
C LEU A 240 11.74 11.72 10.79
N LEU A 241 10.61 11.59 10.11
CA LEU A 241 9.90 12.71 9.48
C LEU A 241 9.45 13.76 10.50
N THR A 242 9.11 13.34 11.72
CA THR A 242 8.71 14.27 12.78
C THR A 242 9.89 15.02 13.43
N GLU A 243 11.12 14.60 13.15
CA GLU A 243 12.36 15.18 13.70
C GLU A 243 13.14 16.03 12.69
N MET A 244 12.81 15.95 11.39
CA MET A 244 13.33 16.85 10.36
C MET A 244 12.97 18.31 10.67
N ASP A 245 13.80 19.27 10.26
CA ASP A 245 13.45 20.69 10.28
C ASP A 245 12.30 21.00 9.30
N ASN A 246 11.73 22.20 9.41
CA ASN A 246 10.54 22.56 8.64
C ASN A 246 10.83 22.63 7.14
N ASP A 247 11.96 23.22 6.74
CA ASP A 247 12.28 23.40 5.31
C ASP A 247 12.51 22.03 4.64
N ALA A 248 13.29 21.17 5.27
CA ALA A 248 13.55 19.81 4.79
C ALA A 248 12.26 18.97 4.72
N LEU A 249 11.35 19.14 5.70
CA LEU A 249 10.05 18.46 5.67
C LEU A 249 9.19 18.96 4.51
N ILE A 250 9.09 20.28 4.30
CA ILE A 250 8.31 20.86 3.20
C ILE A 250 8.87 20.45 1.85
N ASP A 251 10.19 20.49 1.68
CA ASP A 251 10.85 20.00 0.46
C ASP A 251 10.55 18.53 0.21
N LEU A 252 10.56 17.70 1.25
CA LEU A 252 10.22 16.30 1.14
C LEU A 252 8.76 16.09 0.74
N VAL A 253 7.80 16.81 1.31
CA VAL A 253 6.38 16.59 0.97
C VAL A 253 5.95 17.31 -0.30
N SER A 254 6.72 18.28 -0.81
CA SER A 254 6.35 19.10 -1.97
C SER A 254 6.08 18.27 -3.23
N LEU A 255 5.05 18.67 -3.97
CA LEU A 255 4.62 17.99 -5.19
C LEU A 255 5.52 18.35 -6.37
N ASP A 256 6.08 17.35 -7.04
CA ASP A 256 6.67 17.50 -8.37
C ASP A 256 5.57 17.30 -9.42
N ILE A 257 5.05 18.42 -9.94
CA ILE A 257 3.90 18.43 -10.85
C ILE A 257 4.22 17.67 -12.15
N GLU A 258 5.43 17.80 -12.68
CA GLU A 258 5.82 17.18 -13.95
C GLU A 258 5.81 15.66 -13.84
N LYS A 259 6.35 15.11 -12.75
CA LYS A 259 6.34 13.67 -12.50
C LYS A 259 4.96 13.14 -12.12
N SER A 260 4.14 13.95 -11.45
CA SER A 260 2.84 13.50 -10.93
C SER A 260 1.77 13.25 -11.99
N GLN A 261 1.98 13.66 -13.25
CA GLN A 261 0.98 13.50 -14.32
C GLN A 261 1.17 12.25 -15.19
N VAL A 262 2.21 11.45 -14.91
CA VAL A 262 2.61 10.27 -15.69
C VAL A 262 1.90 9.01 -15.21
#